data_AF-A0A8H6EQ18-F1
#
_entry.id   AF-A0A8H6EQ18-F1
#
_cell.length_a   1.000
_cell.length_b   1.000
_cell.length_c   1.000
_cell.angle_alpha   90.00
_cell.angle_beta   90.00
_cell.angle_gamma   90.00
#
_symmetry.space_group_name_H-M   'P 1'
#
loop_
_entity.id
_entity.type
_entity.pdbx_description
1 polymer ?
#
loop_
_entity_poly.entity_id
_entity_poly.type
_entity_poly.pdbx_seq_one_letter_code
_entity_poly.pdbx_strand_id
1 'polypeptide(L)'
;MEAQIQQAVEIASGYSNDNSLKQQALEFIQQFKSSTDGWKHCLTILNSATVGSDAISLNLKFFIFQVFDERVPTLPDDEKIVLKDAVYSYLKYIITKGTIEPVFLRNAVAKTLGLLFVHCTLTCYPTIIKDLLGMASQADGNFNALLTDYYVKTLVIIHQEIGDQMIIKDKNDIQRSSLLKDRIRDNEMIDMVRSWRQALGHFSSPETVDSSNDIETKALFREIVIGILTAIGFYSSWIEINLILDQEFLSLFIDALQKMPPAKKLELITFLHLGSFLNQMQLDVKNVKFEFAQALARLCRELGIECVQVLEKAVTRNS
;
A
#
# COMPACT_ATOMS: atom_id res chain seq x y z
N MET A 1 -32.46 6.17 -4.98
CA MET A 1 -31.27 6.83 -4.40
C MET A 1 -30.00 6.40 -5.13
N GLU A 2 -29.78 5.11 -5.36
CA GLU A 2 -28.59 4.59 -6.06
C GLU A 2 -28.37 5.20 -7.47
N ALA A 3 -29.42 5.25 -8.30
CA ALA A 3 -29.36 5.89 -9.62
C ALA A 3 -29.00 7.39 -9.55
N GLN A 4 -29.44 8.10 -8.51
CA GLN A 4 -29.12 9.52 -8.31
C GLN A 4 -27.65 9.70 -7.91
N ILE A 5 -27.10 8.80 -7.08
CA ILE A 5 -25.69 8.81 -6.69
C ILE A 5 -24.82 8.55 -7.92
N GLN A 6 -25.16 7.54 -8.73
CA GLN A 6 -24.42 7.22 -9.94
C GLN A 6 -24.42 8.42 -10.91
N GLN A 7 -25.59 9.00 -11.17
CA GLN A 7 -25.72 10.14 -12.06
C GLN A 7 -24.94 11.36 -11.56
N ALA A 8 -24.99 11.66 -10.26
CA ALA A 8 -24.24 12.78 -9.68
C ALA A 8 -22.73 12.58 -9.82
N VAL A 9 -22.22 11.37 -9.57
CA VAL A 9 -20.79 11.06 -9.70
C VAL A 9 -20.33 11.15 -11.16
N GLU A 10 -21.14 10.68 -12.10
CA GLU A 10 -20.84 10.77 -13.54
C GLU A 10 -20.79 12.24 -14.02
N ILE A 11 -21.76 13.06 -13.59
CA ILE A 11 -21.79 14.50 -13.90
C ILE A 11 -20.57 15.22 -13.30
N ALA A 12 -20.24 14.93 -12.03
CA ALA A 12 -19.12 15.57 -11.35
C ALA A 12 -17.77 15.20 -11.97
N SER A 13 -17.61 13.94 -12.38
CA SER A 13 -16.37 13.42 -12.96
C SER A 13 -16.21 13.73 -14.45
N GLY A 14 -17.30 14.03 -15.15
CA GLY A 14 -17.33 14.32 -16.57
C GLY A 14 -16.98 15.77 -16.95
N TYR A 15 -16.75 15.97 -18.25
CA TYR A 15 -16.80 17.29 -18.87
C TYR A 15 -18.28 17.64 -19.10
N SER A 16 -18.83 18.51 -18.25
CA SER A 16 -20.16 19.09 -18.45
C SER A 16 -20.00 20.48 -19.05
N ASN A 17 -20.74 20.77 -20.12
CA ASN A 17 -20.86 22.13 -20.65
C ASN A 17 -21.74 23.02 -19.75
N ASP A 18 -22.48 22.41 -18.82
CA ASP A 18 -23.28 23.11 -17.81
C ASP A 18 -22.55 23.09 -16.46
N ASN A 19 -21.90 24.21 -16.16
CA ASN A 19 -21.19 24.42 -14.89
C ASN A 19 -22.14 24.44 -13.68
N SER A 20 -23.40 24.82 -13.87
CA SER A 20 -24.38 24.88 -12.77
C SER A 20 -24.81 23.48 -12.33
N LEU A 21 -25.08 22.60 -13.29
CA LEU A 21 -25.40 21.19 -13.05
C LEU A 21 -24.21 20.46 -12.40
N LYS A 22 -22.99 20.76 -12.84
CA LYS A 22 -21.77 20.22 -12.23
C LYS A 22 -21.60 20.68 -10.77
N GLN A 23 -21.87 21.95 -10.49
CA GLN A 23 -21.81 22.47 -9.12
C GLN A 23 -22.87 21.80 -8.22
N GLN A 24 -24.10 21.64 -8.69
CA GLN A 24 -25.17 20.94 -7.95
C GLN A 24 -24.80 19.48 -7.65
N ALA A 25 -24.20 18.78 -8.61
CA ALA A 25 -23.73 17.41 -8.41
C ALA A 25 -22.62 17.34 -7.34
N LEU A 26 -21.66 18.28 -7.36
CA LEU A 26 -20.61 18.35 -6.35
C LEU A 26 -21.16 18.66 -4.95
N GLU A 27 -22.13 19.57 -4.84
CA GLU A 27 -22.80 19.90 -3.58
C GLU A 27 -23.57 18.68 -3.03
N PHE A 28 -24.30 17.97 -3.88
CA PHE A 28 -24.98 16.73 -3.51
C PHE A 28 -24.00 15.66 -3.01
N ILE A 29 -22.90 15.44 -3.72
CA ILE A 29 -21.83 14.49 -3.35
C ILE A 29 -21.24 14.83 -1.98
N GLN A 30 -20.99 16.12 -1.72
CA GLN A 30 -20.42 16.57 -0.45
C GLN A 30 -21.41 16.42 0.71
N GLN A 31 -22.69 16.71 0.49
CA GLN A 31 -23.75 16.46 1.47
C GLN A 31 -23.94 14.97 1.74
N PHE A 32 -23.84 14.14 0.69
CA PHE A 32 -23.97 12.70 0.82
C PHE A 32 -22.83 12.09 1.65
N LYS A 33 -21.59 12.53 1.39
CA LYS A 33 -20.41 12.19 2.19
C LYS A 33 -20.57 12.50 3.67
N SER A 34 -21.15 13.66 3.99
CA SER A 34 -21.40 14.11 5.36
C SER A 34 -22.66 13.50 6.01
N SER A 35 -23.49 12.77 5.28
CA SER A 35 -24.69 12.09 5.82
C SER A 35 -24.37 10.83 6.64
N THR A 36 -25.05 10.65 7.79
CA THR A 36 -24.85 9.52 8.71
C THR A 36 -24.95 8.15 8.05
N ASP A 37 -25.90 8.00 7.11
CA ASP A 37 -26.23 6.73 6.47
C ASP A 37 -25.74 6.61 5.02
N GLY A 38 -25.05 7.63 4.49
CA GLY A 38 -24.56 7.62 3.10
C GLY A 38 -23.66 6.41 2.78
N TRP A 39 -22.87 5.97 3.76
CA TRP A 39 -22.01 4.79 3.61
C TRP A 39 -22.81 3.48 3.46
N LYS A 40 -24.01 3.37 4.06
CA LYS A 40 -24.87 2.17 3.95
C LYS A 40 -25.44 2.03 2.54
N HIS A 41 -25.73 3.15 1.88
CA HIS A 41 -26.10 3.14 0.46
C HIS A 41 -24.91 2.76 -0.42
N CYS A 42 -23.71 3.29 -0.16
CA CYS A 42 -22.48 2.87 -0.85
C CYS A 42 -22.19 1.37 -0.67
N LEU A 43 -22.42 0.84 0.53
CA LEU A 43 -22.29 -0.59 0.83
C LEU A 43 -23.26 -1.43 -0.01
N THR A 44 -24.52 -1.01 -0.12
CA THR A 44 -25.54 -1.70 -0.92
C THR A 44 -25.14 -1.76 -2.39
N ILE A 45 -24.69 -0.63 -2.95
CA ILE A 45 -24.21 -0.53 -4.34
C ILE A 45 -22.97 -1.40 -4.58
N LEU A 46 -22.01 -1.42 -3.63
CA LEU A 46 -20.81 -2.23 -3.77
C LEU A 46 -21.14 -3.73 -3.71
N ASN A 47 -22.04 -4.13 -2.81
CA ASN A 47 -22.46 -5.52 -2.67
C ASN A 47 -23.24 -6.00 -3.90
N SER A 48 -24.15 -5.18 -4.46
CA SER A 48 -24.85 -5.53 -5.69
C SER A 48 -23.88 -5.69 -6.87
N ALA A 49 -22.85 -4.85 -6.96
CA ALA A 49 -21.81 -4.94 -8.00
C ALA A 49 -20.87 -6.16 -7.86
N THR A 50 -20.72 -6.72 -6.66
CA THR A 50 -19.88 -7.90 -6.42
C THR A 50 -20.62 -9.22 -6.60
N VAL A 51 -21.95 -9.21 -6.48
CA VAL A 51 -22.81 -10.41 -6.61
C VAL A 51 -23.55 -10.45 -7.96
N GLY A 52 -23.86 -9.30 -8.55
CA GLY A 52 -24.65 -9.17 -9.77
C GLY A 52 -23.83 -8.89 -11.05
N SER A 53 -24.52 -8.86 -12.19
CA SER A 53 -23.97 -8.46 -13.49
C SER A 53 -23.87 -6.94 -13.69
N ASP A 54 -24.37 -6.15 -12.74
CA ASP A 54 -24.47 -4.70 -12.86
C ASP A 54 -23.09 -4.05 -12.64
N ALA A 55 -22.43 -3.76 -13.76
CA ALA A 55 -21.15 -3.07 -13.77
C ALA A 55 -21.34 -1.61 -13.34
N ILE A 56 -20.89 -1.27 -12.13
CA ILE A 56 -20.78 0.12 -11.69
C ILE A 56 -19.52 0.78 -12.27
N SER A 57 -19.61 2.09 -12.57
CA SER A 57 -18.51 2.85 -13.17
C SER A 57 -17.30 2.97 -12.23
N LEU A 58 -16.09 3.11 -12.79
CA LEU A 58 -14.85 3.24 -12.01
C LEU A 58 -14.87 4.47 -11.08
N ASN A 59 -15.48 5.57 -11.54
CA ASN A 59 -15.61 6.79 -10.75
C ASN A 59 -16.55 6.60 -9.55
N LEU A 60 -17.65 5.86 -9.74
CA LEU A 60 -18.56 5.52 -8.65
C LEU A 60 -17.87 4.62 -7.61
N LYS A 61 -17.11 3.62 -8.05
CA LYS A 61 -16.29 2.80 -7.14
C LYS A 61 -15.33 3.64 -6.31
N PHE A 62 -14.59 4.54 -6.97
CA PHE A 62 -13.65 5.41 -6.28
C PHE A 62 -14.36 6.32 -5.26
N PHE A 63 -15.51 6.89 -5.63
CA PHE A 63 -16.34 7.68 -4.72
C PHE A 63 -16.83 6.86 -3.52
N ILE A 64 -17.26 5.62 -3.73
CA ILE A 64 -17.67 4.70 -2.65
C ILE A 64 -16.54 4.52 -1.62
N PHE A 65 -15.31 4.25 -2.06
CA PHE A 65 -14.17 4.13 -1.14
C PHE A 65 -13.84 5.44 -0.43
N GLN A 66 -14.00 6.60 -1.08
CA GLN A 66 -13.87 7.89 -0.39
C GLN A 66 -14.90 8.09 0.72
N VAL A 67 -16.16 7.69 0.48
CA VAL A 67 -17.22 7.75 1.50
C VAL A 67 -16.88 6.83 2.67
N PHE A 68 -16.34 5.64 2.40
CA PHE A 68 -15.89 4.73 3.46
C PHE A 68 -14.74 5.32 4.28
N ASP A 69 -13.71 5.87 3.62
CA ASP A 69 -12.56 6.49 4.29
C ASP A 69 -12.98 7.59 5.28
N GLU A 70 -13.92 8.45 4.87
CA GLU A 70 -14.42 9.55 5.71
C GLU A 70 -15.21 9.05 6.93
N ARG A 71 -15.77 7.84 6.84
CA ARG A 71 -16.68 7.28 7.84
C ARG A 71 -15.98 6.42 8.88
N VAL A 72 -15.01 5.62 8.46
CA VAL A 72 -14.28 4.64 9.30
C VAL A 72 -13.90 5.18 10.70
N PRO A 73 -13.37 6.41 10.85
CA PRO A 73 -12.98 6.91 12.18
C PRO A 73 -14.13 7.08 13.17
N THR A 74 -15.35 7.29 12.66
CA THR A 74 -16.55 7.64 13.44
C THR A 74 -17.52 6.48 13.62
N LEU A 75 -17.34 5.38 12.87
CA LEU A 75 -18.23 4.23 12.95
C LEU A 75 -18.07 3.50 14.30
N PRO A 76 -19.17 2.94 14.84
CA PRO A 76 -19.07 1.99 15.93
C PRO A 76 -18.43 0.67 15.46
N ASP A 77 -17.92 -0.12 16.40
CA ASP A 77 -17.08 -1.28 16.09
C ASP A 77 -17.80 -2.37 15.29
N ASP A 78 -19.08 -2.58 15.53
CA ASP A 78 -19.95 -3.48 14.75
C ASP A 78 -20.09 -3.01 13.29
N GLU A 79 -20.33 -1.73 13.05
CA GLU A 79 -20.40 -1.18 11.69
C GLU A 79 -19.03 -1.20 10.98
N LYS A 80 -17.91 -1.04 11.72
CA LYS A 80 -16.56 -1.24 11.16
C LYS A 80 -16.33 -2.66 10.67
N ILE A 81 -16.81 -3.68 11.39
CA ILE A 81 -16.75 -5.08 10.95
C ILE A 81 -17.52 -5.27 9.64
N VAL A 82 -18.75 -4.73 9.56
CA VAL A 82 -19.56 -4.80 8.34
C VAL A 82 -18.83 -4.17 7.15
N LEU A 83 -18.24 -2.99 7.33
CA LEU A 83 -17.48 -2.32 6.27
C LEU A 83 -16.25 -3.15 5.86
N LYS A 84 -15.51 -3.69 6.83
CA LYS A 84 -14.37 -4.58 6.57
C LYS A 84 -14.77 -5.84 5.81
N ASP A 85 -15.92 -6.44 6.12
CA ASP A 85 -16.44 -7.62 5.38
C ASP A 85 -16.80 -7.29 3.94
N ALA A 86 -17.36 -6.10 3.70
CA ALA A 86 -17.66 -5.62 2.35
C ALA A 86 -16.39 -5.41 1.51
N VAL A 87 -15.37 -4.76 2.09
CA VAL A 87 -14.08 -4.55 1.41
C VAL A 87 -13.40 -5.90 1.10
N TYR A 88 -13.46 -6.87 2.01
CA TYR A 88 -12.90 -8.20 1.79
C TYR A 88 -13.67 -8.98 0.71
N SER A 89 -15.00 -8.84 0.68
CA SER A 89 -15.83 -9.43 -0.36
C SER A 89 -15.52 -8.81 -1.73
N TYR A 90 -15.27 -7.50 -1.77
CA TYR A 90 -14.80 -6.80 -2.96
C TYR A 90 -13.44 -7.33 -3.46
N LEU A 91 -12.45 -7.51 -2.56
CA LEU A 91 -11.16 -8.10 -2.94
C LEU A 91 -11.33 -9.50 -3.55
N LYS A 92 -12.13 -10.37 -2.90
CA LYS A 92 -12.48 -11.71 -3.40
C LYS A 92 -13.10 -11.68 -4.79
N TYR A 93 -14.00 -10.73 -5.03
CA TYR A 93 -14.59 -10.51 -6.35
C TYR A 93 -13.54 -10.11 -7.40
N ILE A 94 -12.64 -9.17 -7.09
CA ILE A 94 -11.58 -8.73 -8.01
C ILE A 94 -10.65 -9.89 -8.40
N ILE A 95 -10.28 -10.73 -7.44
CA ILE A 95 -9.45 -11.91 -7.70
C ILE A 95 -10.17 -12.90 -8.61
N THR A 96 -11.45 -13.18 -8.32
CA THR A 96 -12.27 -14.11 -9.11
C THR A 96 -12.42 -13.63 -10.55
N LYS A 97 -12.55 -12.31 -10.73
CA LYS A 97 -12.62 -11.67 -12.05
C LYS A 97 -11.26 -11.66 -12.77
N GLY A 98 -10.15 -11.73 -12.04
CA GLY A 98 -8.79 -11.68 -12.60
C GLY A 98 -8.46 -10.36 -13.31
N THR A 99 -9.16 -9.27 -12.99
CA THR A 99 -8.98 -7.97 -13.66
C THR A 99 -8.04 -7.07 -12.84
N ILE A 100 -7.00 -6.55 -13.49
CA ILE A 100 -6.13 -5.52 -12.90
C ILE A 100 -6.86 -4.17 -12.97
N GLU A 101 -7.31 -3.66 -11.83
CA GLU A 101 -7.96 -2.36 -11.78
C GLU A 101 -6.95 -1.20 -11.95
N PRO A 102 -7.40 -0.02 -12.43
CA PRO A 102 -6.55 1.16 -12.51
C PRO A 102 -5.92 1.53 -11.16
N VAL A 103 -4.69 2.06 -11.21
CA VAL A 103 -3.88 2.38 -10.02
C VAL A 103 -4.63 3.23 -9.00
N PHE A 104 -5.40 4.23 -9.44
CA PHE A 104 -6.13 5.12 -8.52
C PHE A 104 -7.16 4.36 -7.69
N LEU A 105 -7.81 3.34 -8.26
CA LEU A 105 -8.81 2.53 -7.57
C LEU A 105 -8.13 1.53 -6.63
N ARG A 106 -7.03 0.91 -7.08
CA ARG A 106 -6.20 0.06 -6.20
C ARG A 106 -5.70 0.81 -4.97
N ASN A 107 -5.24 2.04 -5.17
CA ASN A 107 -4.81 2.92 -4.08
C ASN A 107 -5.98 3.33 -3.15
N ALA A 108 -7.19 3.56 -3.69
CA ALA A 108 -8.36 3.88 -2.87
C ALA A 108 -8.74 2.73 -1.93
N VAL A 109 -8.80 1.50 -2.46
CA VAL A 109 -9.07 0.30 -1.65
C VAL A 109 -7.98 0.11 -0.58
N ALA A 110 -6.71 0.25 -0.97
CA ALA A 110 -5.59 0.13 -0.04
C ALA A 110 -5.66 1.17 1.09
N LYS A 111 -6.12 2.40 0.78
CA LYS A 111 -6.35 3.45 1.76
C LYS A 111 -7.45 3.08 2.75
N THR A 112 -8.60 2.61 2.26
CA THR A 112 -9.69 2.14 3.13
C THR A 112 -9.23 1.00 4.04
N LEU A 113 -8.45 0.05 3.53
CA LEU A 113 -7.86 -1.03 4.32
C LEU A 113 -6.89 -0.52 5.39
N GLY A 114 -6.07 0.48 5.07
CA GLY A 114 -5.17 1.12 6.03
C GLY A 114 -5.92 1.85 7.14
N LEU A 115 -6.99 2.57 6.81
CA LEU A 115 -7.85 3.21 7.82
C LEU A 115 -8.58 2.18 8.69
N LEU A 116 -9.09 1.10 8.09
CA LEU A 116 -9.65 -0.02 8.84
C LEU A 116 -8.61 -0.61 9.82
N PHE A 117 -7.35 -0.77 9.39
CA PHE A 117 -6.26 -1.16 10.29
C PHE A 117 -6.14 -0.19 11.47
N VAL A 118 -6.05 1.11 11.22
CA VAL A 118 -5.88 2.12 12.28
C VAL A 118 -7.02 2.10 13.29
N HIS A 119 -8.26 1.89 12.84
CA HIS A 119 -9.46 2.06 13.67
C HIS A 119 -10.09 0.76 14.19
N CYS A 120 -9.66 -0.42 13.71
CA CYS A 120 -10.21 -1.72 14.15
C CYS A 120 -9.20 -2.58 14.92
N THR A 121 -7.90 -2.43 14.65
CA THR A 121 -6.88 -3.40 15.09
C THR A 121 -6.76 -3.51 16.62
N LEU A 122 -6.97 -2.41 17.33
CA LEU A 122 -6.90 -2.38 18.80
C LEU A 122 -8.24 -2.70 19.49
N THR A 123 -9.33 -2.82 18.74
CA THR A 123 -10.68 -2.94 19.31
C THR A 123 -11.42 -4.19 18.81
N CYS A 124 -11.84 -4.19 17.54
CA CYS A 124 -12.79 -5.18 17.03
C CYS A 124 -12.21 -6.16 16.01
N TYR A 125 -11.11 -5.84 15.34
CA TYR A 125 -10.54 -6.71 14.30
C TYR A 125 -9.00 -6.70 14.28
N PRO A 126 -8.35 -7.59 15.04
CA PRO A 126 -6.90 -7.55 15.28
C PRO A 126 -6.00 -8.08 14.16
N THR A 127 -6.54 -8.69 13.11
CA THR A 127 -5.80 -9.57 12.18
C THR A 127 -5.71 -9.06 10.74
N ILE A 128 -5.96 -7.77 10.47
CA ILE A 128 -6.03 -7.23 9.10
C ILE A 128 -4.77 -7.56 8.28
N ILE A 129 -3.57 -7.34 8.83
CA ILE A 129 -2.31 -7.60 8.14
C ILE A 129 -2.16 -9.11 7.87
N LYS A 130 -2.40 -9.93 8.90
CA LYS A 130 -2.32 -11.39 8.81
C LYS A 130 -3.26 -11.96 7.76
N ASP A 131 -4.51 -11.50 7.73
CA ASP A 131 -5.53 -12.00 6.82
C ASP A 131 -5.25 -11.57 5.38
N LEU A 132 -4.82 -10.31 5.16
CA LEU A 132 -4.39 -9.85 3.84
C LEU A 132 -3.17 -10.63 3.33
N LEU A 133 -2.19 -10.87 4.20
CA LEU A 133 -1.01 -11.68 3.86
C LEU A 133 -1.41 -13.12 3.51
N GLY A 134 -2.29 -13.75 4.31
CA GLY A 134 -2.79 -15.10 4.06
C GLY A 134 -3.64 -15.22 2.79
N MET A 135 -4.22 -14.12 2.30
CA MET A 135 -4.83 -14.06 0.98
C MET A 135 -3.75 -13.95 -0.12
N ALA A 136 -2.76 -13.08 0.06
CA ALA A 136 -1.72 -12.80 -0.94
C ALA A 136 -0.75 -13.97 -1.17
N SER A 137 -0.44 -14.73 -0.13
CA SER A 137 0.53 -15.83 -0.16
C SER A 137 -0.12 -17.15 0.25
N GLN A 138 0.03 -18.17 -0.59
CA GLN A 138 -0.40 -19.55 -0.30
C GLN A 138 0.74 -20.34 0.36
N ALA A 139 0.40 -21.42 1.09
CA ALA A 139 1.34 -22.19 1.89
C ALA A 139 2.45 -22.90 1.10
N ASP A 140 2.27 -23.05 -0.22
CA ASP A 140 3.23 -23.62 -1.17
C ASP A 140 4.26 -22.59 -1.68
N GLY A 141 4.18 -21.33 -1.24
CA GLY A 141 5.03 -20.25 -1.71
C GLY A 141 4.53 -19.59 -3.01
N ASN A 142 3.32 -19.95 -3.48
CA ASN A 142 2.69 -19.23 -4.58
C ASN A 142 2.09 -17.91 -4.11
N PHE A 143 2.29 -16.88 -4.94
CA PHE A 143 1.73 -15.55 -4.70
C PHE A 143 0.59 -15.25 -5.66
N ASN A 144 -0.51 -14.73 -5.12
CA ASN A 144 -1.52 -14.07 -5.94
C ASN A 144 -1.08 -12.63 -6.19
N ALA A 145 -0.73 -12.31 -7.43
CA ALA A 145 -0.19 -10.99 -7.78
C ALA A 145 -1.13 -9.82 -7.44
N LEU A 146 -2.43 -9.95 -7.74
CA LEU A 146 -3.43 -8.92 -7.45
C LEU A 146 -3.50 -8.65 -5.94
N LEU A 147 -3.63 -9.69 -5.13
CA LEU A 147 -3.69 -9.55 -3.68
C LEU A 147 -2.38 -9.08 -3.06
N THR A 148 -1.24 -9.52 -3.60
CA THR A 148 0.07 -9.05 -3.15
C THR A 148 0.18 -7.54 -3.37
N ASP A 149 -0.29 -7.03 -4.50
CA ASP A 149 -0.33 -5.59 -4.77
C ASP A 149 -1.19 -4.83 -3.75
N TYR A 150 -2.43 -5.26 -3.51
CA TYR A 150 -3.28 -4.62 -2.48
C TYR A 150 -2.66 -4.70 -1.10
N TYR A 151 -2.11 -5.86 -0.70
CA TYR A 151 -1.42 -6.06 0.58
C TYR A 151 -0.28 -5.06 0.76
N VAL A 152 0.64 -5.00 -0.20
CA VAL A 152 1.81 -4.12 -0.14
C VAL A 152 1.42 -2.65 -0.12
N LYS A 153 0.44 -2.24 -0.94
CA LYS A 153 -0.10 -0.87 -0.91
C LYS A 153 -0.73 -0.55 0.44
N THR A 154 -1.46 -1.47 1.05
CA THR A 154 -2.02 -1.28 2.39
C THR A 154 -0.92 -1.11 3.43
N LEU A 155 0.17 -1.86 3.38
CA LEU A 155 1.31 -1.66 4.30
C LEU A 155 1.92 -0.27 4.18
N VAL A 156 2.05 0.24 2.95
CA VAL A 156 2.50 1.61 2.67
C VAL A 156 1.57 2.64 3.32
N ILE A 157 0.25 2.50 3.14
CA ILE A 157 -0.73 3.39 3.80
C ILE A 157 -0.63 3.28 5.32
N ILE A 158 -0.55 2.07 5.88
CA ILE A 158 -0.43 1.87 7.34
C ILE A 158 0.75 2.67 7.88
N HIS A 159 1.91 2.62 7.21
CA HIS A 159 3.05 3.43 7.61
C HIS A 159 2.75 4.94 7.57
N GLN A 160 2.13 5.44 6.50
CA GLN A 160 1.75 6.85 6.41
C GLN A 160 0.85 7.27 7.58
N GLU A 161 -0.07 6.40 7.99
CA GLU A 161 -1.00 6.66 9.09
C GLU A 161 -0.36 6.58 10.49
N ILE A 162 0.62 5.69 10.74
CA ILE A 162 1.14 5.44 12.11
C ILE A 162 2.65 5.65 12.30
N GLY A 163 3.41 5.57 11.21
CA GLY A 163 4.86 5.61 11.18
C GLY A 163 5.45 6.93 10.70
N ASP A 164 4.69 7.69 9.90
CA ASP A 164 5.15 8.98 9.37
C ASP A 164 5.31 10.02 10.49
N GLN A 165 6.54 10.49 10.66
CA GLN A 165 6.97 11.45 11.66
C GLN A 165 6.83 12.91 11.19
N MET A 166 6.60 13.14 9.89
CA MET A 166 6.45 14.47 9.29
C MET A 166 5.04 15.02 9.46
N ILE A 167 4.07 14.17 9.79
CA ILE A 167 2.69 14.55 10.01
C ILE A 167 2.49 14.92 11.49
N ILE A 168 2.04 16.16 11.73
CA ILE A 168 1.66 16.62 13.07
C ILE A 168 0.35 15.91 13.46
N LYS A 169 0.40 15.12 14.54
CA LYS A 169 -0.73 14.35 15.07
C LYS A 169 -1.10 14.84 16.46
N ASP A 170 -2.35 14.63 16.85
CA ASP A 170 -2.78 14.91 18.22
C ASP A 170 -2.24 13.86 19.21
N LYS A 171 -2.42 14.10 20.51
CA LYS A 171 -1.91 13.19 21.56
C LYS A 171 -2.54 11.79 21.49
N ASN A 172 -3.83 11.70 21.18
CA ASN A 172 -4.55 10.43 21.14
C ASN A 172 -4.09 9.60 19.93
N ASP A 173 -3.89 10.26 18.79
CA ASP A 173 -3.39 9.65 17.57
C ASP A 173 -1.94 9.18 17.71
N ILE A 174 -1.09 9.95 18.41
CA ILE A 174 0.28 9.52 18.75
C ILE A 174 0.25 8.27 19.61
N GLN A 175 -0.59 8.24 20.65
CA GLN A 175 -0.72 7.08 21.53
C GLN A 175 -1.23 5.85 20.78
N ARG A 176 -2.29 6.02 19.96
CA ARG A 176 -2.83 4.95 19.10
C ARG A 176 -1.76 4.42 18.14
N SER A 177 -1.01 5.33 17.51
CA SER A 177 0.07 4.96 16.59
C SER A 177 1.20 4.18 17.29
N SER A 178 1.54 4.54 18.53
CA SER A 178 2.52 3.78 19.32
C SER A 178 2.04 2.35 19.58
N LEU A 179 0.80 2.20 20.08
CA LEU A 179 0.21 0.89 20.37
C LEU A 179 0.10 0.01 19.12
N LEU A 180 -0.25 0.59 17.98
CA LEU A 180 -0.30 -0.13 16.70
C LEU A 180 1.08 -0.58 16.23
N LYS A 181 2.12 0.27 16.35
CA LYS A 181 3.50 -0.12 16.01
C LYS A 181 4.02 -1.24 16.89
N ASP A 182 3.76 -1.17 18.20
CA ASP A 182 4.18 -2.20 19.14
C ASP A 182 3.47 -3.53 18.87
N ARG A 183 2.16 -3.48 18.59
CA ARG A 183 1.41 -4.67 18.16
C ARG A 183 2.01 -5.31 16.90
N ILE A 184 2.35 -4.51 15.89
CA ILE A 184 2.97 -5.00 14.66
C ILE A 184 4.31 -5.69 15.00
N ARG A 185 5.16 -5.05 15.80
CA ARG A 185 6.46 -5.62 16.21
C ARG A 185 6.30 -6.97 16.91
N ASP A 186 5.34 -7.05 17.83
CA ASP A 186 5.15 -8.22 18.68
C ASP A 186 4.51 -9.41 17.93
N ASN A 187 3.69 -9.15 16.90
CA ASN A 187 2.81 -10.19 16.33
C ASN A 187 2.96 -10.42 14.83
N GLU A 188 3.34 -9.41 14.04
CA GLU A 188 3.15 -9.42 12.59
C GLU A 188 4.47 -9.16 11.83
N MET A 189 5.42 -8.48 12.45
CA MET A 189 6.62 -7.97 11.80
C MET A 189 7.49 -9.07 11.17
N ILE A 190 7.68 -10.18 11.87
CA ILE A 190 8.49 -11.31 11.37
C ILE A 190 7.88 -11.89 10.09
N ASP A 191 6.56 -12.08 10.07
CA ASP A 191 5.86 -12.64 8.91
C ASP A 191 5.80 -11.63 7.76
N MET A 192 5.64 -10.33 8.06
CA MET A 192 5.74 -9.26 7.07
C MET A 192 7.11 -9.25 6.38
N VAL A 193 8.21 -9.24 7.14
CA VAL A 193 9.57 -9.24 6.58
C VAL A 193 9.84 -10.51 5.77
N ARG A 194 9.39 -11.68 6.26
CA ARG A 194 9.48 -12.94 5.50
C ARG A 194 8.74 -12.83 4.17
N SER A 195 7.53 -12.27 4.18
CA SER A 195 6.72 -12.09 2.97
C SER A 195 7.40 -11.16 1.97
N TRP A 196 8.04 -10.07 2.43
CA TRP A 196 8.77 -9.15 1.57
C TRP A 196 9.92 -9.84 0.87
N ARG A 197 10.70 -10.65 1.59
CA ARG A 197 11.81 -11.42 1.02
C ARG A 197 11.32 -12.37 -0.08
N GLN A 198 10.31 -13.17 0.25
CA GLN A 198 9.78 -14.18 -0.66
C GLN A 198 9.13 -13.54 -1.90
N ALA A 199 8.32 -12.50 -1.72
CA ALA A 199 7.68 -11.78 -2.80
C ALA A 199 8.70 -11.04 -3.69
N LEU A 200 9.74 -10.41 -3.12
CA LEU A 200 10.82 -9.80 -3.90
C LEU A 200 11.53 -10.84 -4.77
N GLY A 201 11.90 -11.99 -4.19
CA GLY A 201 12.52 -13.10 -4.93
C GLY A 201 11.61 -13.61 -6.06
N HIS A 202 10.32 -13.80 -5.77
CA HIS A 202 9.35 -14.29 -6.74
C HIS A 202 9.10 -13.31 -7.90
N PHE A 203 8.67 -12.07 -7.59
CA PHE A 203 8.26 -11.09 -8.60
C PHE A 203 9.42 -10.42 -9.34
N SER A 204 10.65 -10.57 -8.85
CA SER A 204 11.87 -10.08 -9.53
C SER A 204 12.60 -11.16 -10.33
N SER A 205 12.21 -12.44 -10.17
CA SER A 205 12.87 -13.55 -10.86
C SER A 205 12.62 -13.51 -12.37
N PRO A 206 13.63 -13.80 -13.21
CA PRO A 206 13.43 -13.93 -14.66
C PRO A 206 12.37 -14.98 -15.00
N GLU A 207 12.35 -16.10 -14.28
CA GLU A 207 11.37 -17.18 -14.46
C GLU A 207 9.93 -16.68 -14.35
N THR A 208 9.58 -15.97 -13.28
CA THR A 208 8.23 -15.40 -13.10
C THR A 208 7.95 -14.31 -14.13
N VAL A 209 8.89 -13.39 -14.35
CA VAL A 209 8.69 -12.24 -15.27
C VAL A 209 8.54 -12.68 -16.73
N ASP A 210 9.29 -13.70 -17.15
CA ASP A 210 9.28 -14.22 -18.52
C ASP A 210 8.15 -15.23 -18.76
N SER A 211 7.62 -15.86 -17.70
CA SER A 211 6.44 -16.74 -17.80
C SER A 211 5.16 -16.01 -18.20
N SER A 212 5.08 -14.70 -17.94
CA SER A 212 3.95 -13.87 -18.36
C SER A 212 4.29 -13.21 -19.70
N ASN A 213 3.39 -13.28 -20.67
CA ASN A 213 3.50 -12.48 -21.91
C ASN A 213 2.68 -11.19 -21.85
N ASP A 214 1.88 -11.00 -20.79
CA ASP A 214 0.98 -9.87 -20.66
C ASP A 214 1.71 -8.64 -20.08
N ILE A 215 1.60 -7.51 -20.79
CA ILE A 215 2.27 -6.26 -20.45
C ILE A 215 1.71 -5.70 -19.14
N GLU A 216 0.40 -5.83 -18.91
CA GLU A 216 -0.25 -5.31 -17.69
C GLU A 216 0.19 -6.10 -16.46
N THR A 217 0.27 -7.43 -16.57
CA THR A 217 0.80 -8.31 -15.52
C THR A 217 2.27 -8.01 -15.21
N LYS A 218 3.13 -7.81 -16.22
CA LYS A 218 4.53 -7.40 -15.98
C LYS A 218 4.61 -6.03 -15.32
N ALA A 219 3.72 -5.10 -15.66
CA ALA A 219 3.64 -3.80 -15.00
C ALA A 219 3.23 -3.95 -13.53
N LEU A 220 2.26 -4.81 -13.25
CA LEU A 220 1.85 -5.14 -11.88
C LEU A 220 2.99 -5.73 -11.06
N PHE A 221 3.77 -6.68 -11.60
CA PHE A 221 4.94 -7.25 -10.89
C PHE A 221 5.96 -6.17 -10.53
N ARG A 222 6.24 -5.24 -11.45
CA ARG A 222 7.11 -4.09 -11.17
C ARG A 222 6.55 -3.19 -10.08
N GLU A 223 5.24 -2.92 -10.09
CA GLU A 223 4.59 -2.13 -9.05
C GLU A 223 4.65 -2.82 -7.68
N ILE A 224 4.48 -4.14 -7.62
CA ILE A 224 4.64 -4.92 -6.39
C ILE A 224 6.06 -4.79 -5.84
N VAL A 225 7.08 -5.01 -6.68
CA VAL A 225 8.49 -4.88 -6.28
C VAL A 225 8.78 -3.47 -5.75
N ILE A 226 8.32 -2.43 -6.46
CA ILE A 226 8.45 -1.04 -6.02
C ILE A 226 7.78 -0.83 -4.66
N GLY A 227 6.55 -1.32 -4.50
CA GLY A 227 5.80 -1.20 -3.25
C GLY A 227 6.49 -1.90 -2.08
N ILE A 228 7.09 -3.07 -2.29
CA ILE A 228 7.81 -3.80 -1.23
C ILE A 228 9.06 -3.02 -0.83
N LEU A 229 9.83 -2.51 -1.80
CA LEU A 229 10.98 -1.68 -1.50
C LEU A 229 10.58 -0.41 -0.72
N THR A 230 9.50 0.25 -1.13
CA THR A 230 8.94 1.39 -0.39
C THR A 230 8.53 1.02 1.03
N ALA A 231 7.85 -0.11 1.22
CA ALA A 231 7.49 -0.61 2.55
C ALA A 231 8.73 -0.88 3.41
N ILE A 232 9.77 -1.54 2.87
CA ILE A 232 11.03 -1.75 3.60
C ILE A 232 11.64 -0.42 4.03
N GLY A 233 11.72 0.55 3.12
CA GLY A 233 12.22 1.90 3.41
C GLY A 233 11.46 2.56 4.56
N PHE A 234 10.14 2.58 4.48
CA PHE A 234 9.26 3.14 5.51
C PHE A 234 9.39 2.46 6.87
N TYR A 235 9.35 1.14 6.91
CA TYR A 235 9.36 0.39 8.16
C TYR A 235 10.76 0.35 8.79
N SER A 236 11.84 0.52 8.02
CA SER A 236 13.23 0.55 8.52
C SER A 236 13.44 1.48 9.71
N SER A 237 12.68 2.57 9.80
CA SER A 237 12.80 3.56 10.88
C SER A 237 12.34 3.07 12.26
N TRP A 238 11.58 1.98 12.34
CA TRP A 238 11.01 1.49 13.60
C TRP A 238 10.90 -0.03 13.71
N ILE A 239 11.49 -0.82 12.81
CA ILE A 239 11.58 -2.28 12.97
C ILE A 239 12.90 -2.71 13.59
N GLU A 240 12.98 -3.96 14.03
CA GLU A 240 14.26 -4.55 14.40
C GLU A 240 15.11 -4.74 13.15
N ILE A 241 16.20 -3.97 13.08
CA ILE A 241 17.06 -3.89 11.89
C ILE A 241 17.61 -5.26 11.46
N ASN A 242 17.88 -6.15 12.43
CA ASN A 242 18.40 -7.49 12.19
C ASN A 242 17.47 -8.38 11.34
N LEU A 243 16.18 -8.06 11.25
CA LEU A 243 15.22 -8.80 10.41
C LEU A 243 15.49 -8.63 8.92
N ILE A 244 16.08 -7.50 8.51
CA ILE A 244 16.37 -7.17 7.10
C ILE A 244 17.88 -7.12 6.79
N LEU A 245 18.74 -7.39 7.78
CA LEU A 245 20.20 -7.36 7.68
C LEU A 245 20.80 -8.76 7.52
N ASP A 246 20.26 -9.55 6.60
CA ASP A 246 20.92 -10.77 6.15
C ASP A 246 21.42 -10.62 4.70
N GLN A 247 22.48 -11.37 4.37
CA GLN A 247 23.16 -11.27 3.07
C GLN A 247 22.21 -11.51 1.89
N GLU A 248 21.30 -12.47 2.02
CA GLU A 248 20.39 -12.82 0.94
C GLU A 248 19.36 -11.70 0.74
N PHE A 249 18.79 -11.19 1.84
CA PHE A 249 17.83 -10.08 1.79
C PHE A 249 18.47 -8.82 1.20
N LEU A 250 19.69 -8.46 1.62
CA LEU A 250 20.41 -7.32 1.06
C LEU A 250 20.72 -7.50 -0.43
N SER A 251 21.06 -8.72 -0.86
CA SER A 251 21.34 -9.00 -2.28
C SER A 251 20.09 -8.86 -3.14
N LEU A 252 18.95 -9.38 -2.68
CA LEU A 252 17.65 -9.19 -3.33
C LEU A 252 17.25 -7.72 -3.39
N PHE A 253 17.47 -6.99 -2.30
CA PHE A 253 17.19 -5.56 -2.21
C PHE A 253 17.99 -4.76 -3.24
N ILE A 254 19.30 -5.02 -3.36
CA ILE A 254 20.18 -4.35 -4.33
C ILE A 254 19.75 -4.64 -5.76
N ASP A 255 19.48 -5.90 -6.10
CA ASP A 255 19.06 -6.29 -7.45
C ASP A 255 17.72 -5.63 -7.84
N ALA A 256 16.76 -5.63 -6.92
CA ALA A 256 15.48 -4.95 -7.13
C ALA A 256 15.63 -3.43 -7.25
N LEU A 257 16.50 -2.81 -6.43
CA LEU A 257 16.80 -1.38 -6.47
C LEU A 257 17.42 -0.97 -7.82
N GLN A 258 18.32 -1.77 -8.38
CA GLN A 258 18.95 -1.49 -9.69
C GLN A 258 17.93 -1.44 -10.83
N LYS A 259 16.89 -2.28 -10.77
CA LYS A 259 15.84 -2.40 -11.80
C LYS A 259 14.72 -1.35 -11.68
N MET A 260 14.69 -0.57 -10.60
CA MET A 260 13.65 0.42 -10.33
C MET A 260 13.77 1.69 -11.21
N PRO A 261 12.68 2.43 -11.50
CA PRO A 261 12.78 3.71 -12.20
C PRO A 261 13.49 4.79 -11.37
N PRO A 262 14.33 5.67 -11.97
CA PRO A 262 15.16 6.64 -11.23
C PRO A 262 14.41 7.55 -10.25
N ALA A 263 13.22 8.05 -10.63
CA ALA A 263 12.43 8.92 -9.77
C ALA A 263 11.99 8.23 -8.48
N LYS A 264 11.61 6.94 -8.59
CA LYS A 264 11.18 6.12 -7.45
C LYS A 264 12.37 5.65 -6.61
N LYS A 265 13.53 5.44 -7.23
CA LYS A 265 14.78 5.18 -6.49
C LYS A 265 15.14 6.34 -5.57
N LEU A 266 15.09 7.58 -6.05
CA LEU A 266 15.43 8.77 -5.24
C LEU A 266 14.51 8.91 -4.01
N GLU A 267 13.21 8.71 -4.24
CA GLU A 267 12.19 8.71 -3.19
C GLU A 267 12.53 7.66 -2.12
N LEU A 268 12.84 6.43 -2.55
CA LEU A 268 13.24 5.35 -1.67
C LEU A 268 14.55 5.61 -0.92
N ILE A 269 15.57 6.16 -1.59
CA ILE A 269 16.86 6.53 -0.96
C ILE A 269 16.65 7.52 0.18
N THR A 270 15.73 8.47 -0.01
CA THR A 270 15.35 9.45 1.01
C THR A 270 14.69 8.76 2.21
N PHE A 271 13.80 7.80 1.95
CA PHE A 271 13.05 7.08 2.99
C PHE A 271 13.80 5.99 3.73
N LEU A 272 14.80 5.36 3.09
CA LEU A 272 15.67 4.39 3.76
C LEU A 272 16.46 5.03 4.90
N HIS A 273 16.47 6.37 5.01
CA HIS A 273 17.20 7.14 6.01
C HIS A 273 18.58 6.53 6.27
N LEU A 274 19.38 6.30 5.21
CA LEU A 274 20.55 5.43 5.32
C LEU A 274 21.51 5.81 6.45
N GLY A 275 21.57 7.09 6.81
CA GLY A 275 22.31 7.54 7.97
C GLY A 275 21.82 6.91 9.27
N SER A 276 20.51 6.90 9.54
CA SER A 276 19.95 6.20 10.70
C SER A 276 20.09 4.68 10.54
N PHE A 277 19.85 4.13 9.34
CA PHE A 277 20.04 2.72 9.03
C PHE A 277 21.45 2.27 9.41
N LEU A 278 22.49 2.95 8.90
CA LEU A 278 23.90 2.65 9.16
C LEU A 278 24.27 2.86 10.64
N ASN A 279 23.77 3.93 11.27
CA ASN A 279 24.03 4.22 12.68
C ASN A 279 23.41 3.18 13.62
N GLN A 280 22.23 2.66 13.29
CA GLN A 280 21.55 1.62 14.07
C GLN A 280 22.26 0.28 14.02
N MET A 281 23.02 -0.02 12.96
CA MET A 281 23.69 -1.32 12.83
C MET A 281 24.81 -1.56 13.84
N GLN A 282 25.29 -0.52 14.56
CA GLN A 282 26.36 -0.59 15.57
C GLN A 282 27.45 -1.61 15.20
N LEU A 283 27.95 -1.55 13.95
CA LEU A 283 28.77 -2.62 13.38
C LEU A 283 30.03 -2.83 14.23
N ASP A 284 30.12 -4.00 14.87
CA ASP A 284 31.37 -4.45 15.45
C ASP A 284 32.30 -4.92 14.32
N VAL A 285 33.10 -3.99 13.81
CA VAL A 285 34.02 -4.20 12.68
C VAL A 285 34.94 -5.43 12.87
N LYS A 286 35.13 -5.90 14.11
CA LYS A 286 35.95 -7.10 14.41
C LYS A 286 35.20 -8.42 14.24
N ASN A 287 33.88 -8.43 14.37
CA ASN A 287 33.04 -9.63 14.40
C ASN A 287 32.00 -9.69 13.27
N VAL A 288 31.91 -8.64 12.44
CA VAL A 288 31.03 -8.64 11.27
C VAL A 288 31.49 -9.70 10.26
N LYS A 289 30.56 -10.56 9.85
CA LYS A 289 30.79 -11.55 8.79
C LYS A 289 31.21 -10.84 7.50
N PHE A 290 32.28 -11.30 6.87
CA PHE A 290 32.83 -10.69 5.66
C PHE A 290 31.79 -10.54 4.54
N GLU A 291 30.97 -11.57 4.31
CA GLU A 291 29.94 -11.58 3.27
C GLU A 291 28.87 -10.50 3.51
N PHE A 292 28.50 -10.28 4.77
CA PHE A 292 27.59 -9.22 5.16
C PHE A 292 28.22 -7.83 4.96
N ALA A 293 29.47 -7.64 5.40
CA ALA A 293 30.20 -6.39 5.16
C ALA A 293 30.33 -6.09 3.66
N GLN A 294 30.55 -7.11 2.83
CA GLN A 294 30.61 -6.97 1.38
C GLN A 294 29.25 -6.58 0.79
N ALA A 295 28.16 -7.22 1.21
CA ALA A 295 26.81 -6.88 0.76
C ALA A 295 26.44 -5.44 1.13
N LEU A 296 26.76 -5.02 2.36
CA LEU A 296 26.54 -3.65 2.81
C LEU A 296 27.38 -2.64 2.02
N ALA A 297 28.66 -2.92 1.78
CA ALA A 297 29.52 -2.05 0.99
C ALA A 297 29.00 -1.89 -0.44
N ARG A 298 28.47 -2.97 -1.03
CA ARG A 298 27.78 -2.92 -2.34
C ARG A 298 26.54 -2.03 -2.26
N LEU A 299 25.69 -2.20 -1.25
CA LEU A 299 24.51 -1.35 -1.06
C LEU A 299 24.89 0.14 -1.01
N CYS A 300 25.84 0.52 -0.15
CA CYS A 300 26.32 1.90 -0.05
C CYS A 300 26.88 2.43 -1.37
N ARG A 301 27.64 1.61 -2.10
CA ARG A 301 28.18 1.97 -3.42
C ARG A 301 27.07 2.21 -4.42
N GLU A 302 26.13 1.29 -4.56
CA GLU A 302 25.02 1.40 -5.53
C GLU A 302 24.17 2.62 -5.25
N LEU A 303 23.84 2.87 -3.98
CA LEU A 303 23.10 4.07 -3.57
C LEU A 303 23.88 5.36 -3.88
N GLY A 304 25.19 5.37 -3.61
CA GLY A 304 26.05 6.50 -3.93
C GLY A 304 26.11 6.79 -5.43
N ILE A 305 26.25 5.75 -6.26
CA ILE A 305 26.23 5.87 -7.73
C ILE A 305 24.89 6.45 -8.19
N GLU A 306 23.76 5.91 -7.69
CA GLU A 306 22.42 6.37 -8.06
C GLU A 306 22.19 7.84 -7.68
N CYS A 307 22.61 8.26 -6.49
CA CYS A 307 22.55 9.67 -6.07
C CYS A 307 23.32 10.59 -7.03
N VAL A 308 24.55 10.20 -7.41
CA VAL A 308 25.37 10.97 -8.36
C VAL A 308 24.69 11.05 -9.73
N GLN A 309 24.20 9.93 -10.25
CA GLN A 309 23.52 9.90 -11.55
C GLN A 309 22.24 10.76 -11.59
N VAL A 310 21.48 10.78 -10.48
CA VAL A 310 20.30 11.66 -10.39
C VAL A 310 20.72 13.14 -10.37
N LEU A 311 21.77 13.48 -9.62
CA LEU A 311 22.31 14.85 -9.58
C LEU A 311 22.78 15.31 -10.96
N GLU A 312 23.54 14.49 -11.69
CA GLU A 312 24.02 14.81 -13.04
C GLU A 312 22.86 15.07 -14.03
N LYS A 313 21.81 14.24 -13.97
CA LYS A 313 20.61 14.40 -14.82
C LYS A 313 19.78 15.63 -14.45
N ALA A 314 19.79 16.05 -13.19
CA ALA A 314 19.10 17.26 -12.73
C ALA A 314 19.82 18.52 -13.21
N VAL A 315 21.16 18.53 -13.18
CA VAL A 315 21.99 19.66 -13.64
C VAL A 315 21.84 19.86 -15.15
N THR A 316 21.83 18.78 -15.93
CA THR A 316 21.73 18.83 -17.41
C THR A 316 20.34 19.21 -17.95
N ARG A 317 19.27 19.15 -17.14
CA ARG A 317 17.93 19.62 -17.54
C ARG A 317 17.71 21.11 -17.32
N ASN A 318 18.56 21.77 -16.54
CA ASN A 318 18.48 23.19 -16.21
C ASN A 318 19.46 24.05 -17.04
N SER A 319 20.15 23.45 -18.01
CA SER A 319 21.08 24.06 -18.97
C SER A 319 20.55 23.92 -20.38
#